data_AF-A0A813IXZ7-F1
#
_entry.id   AF-A0A813IXZ7-F1
#
_cell.length_a   1.000
_cell.length_b   1.000
_cell.length_c   1.000
_cell.angle_alpha   90.00
_cell.angle_beta   90.00
_cell.angle_gamma   90.00
#
_symmetry.space_group_name_H-M   'P 1'
#
loop_
_entity.id
_entity.type
_entity.pdbx_description
1 polymer ?
#
loop_
_entity_poly.entity_id
_entity_poly.type
_entity_poly.pdbx_seq_one_letter_code
_entity_poly.pdbx_strand_id
1 'polypeptide(L)'
;LQTALQHQARPPEVLSDPVAIEDQERERPVENPVSTGSGGRKRRNTPDSTAQVIAEELRANIKATFLRRVSYFSSEASPSRSLYHCLIGAGWEKLFEGSFCVIICLNCISIGLEAHYEVKTGGVPHSLVDFLAICEHIFTGIFTVELILRIRALGYHRFWPTSSSNLWNFMDALIVVSGIVFTWIIPILKLLGLDADTSSARSLTALRAFRLFRLAHVVRKIELFHEVWVLVRGMSDSIRVLFWTIIVIFLITYIFAVFGLALISKQIFEISQSESLSPIERLQVDELSDYFCGLGSIMYSLVQVVTLDSHSVIMRPLMKYIPWSWLYFYAYMAIAVLVLMNLVTAIIVENAVSNARNDEERQLRYREQKKRQELMGLKQLGGSQCYCFIYCC
;
A
#
# COMPACT_ATOMS: atom_id res chain seq x y z
N LEU A 1 -10.37 -17.72 -48.86
CA LEU A 1 -9.05 -17.18 -49.26
C LEU A 1 -9.14 -15.80 -49.95
N GLN A 2 -10.11 -14.93 -49.61
CA GLN A 2 -10.09 -13.54 -50.11
C GLN A 2 -10.88 -12.54 -49.25
N THR A 3 -10.94 -12.76 -47.93
CA THR A 3 -11.65 -11.84 -47.01
C THR A 3 -10.99 -11.71 -45.62
N ALA A 4 -9.72 -12.10 -45.48
CA ALA A 4 -9.00 -12.10 -44.20
C ALA A 4 -7.75 -11.20 -44.17
N LEU A 5 -7.58 -10.26 -45.13
CA LEU A 5 -6.33 -9.50 -45.32
C LEU A 5 -6.49 -7.97 -45.29
N GLN A 6 -7.37 -7.41 -44.45
CA GLN A 6 -7.52 -5.94 -44.37
C GLN A 6 -7.50 -5.29 -42.97
N HIS A 7 -7.21 -6.01 -41.89
CA HIS A 7 -7.18 -5.39 -40.55
C HIS A 7 -5.81 -5.32 -39.84
N GLN A 8 -4.71 -5.62 -40.53
CA GLN A 8 -3.36 -5.58 -39.95
C GLN A 8 -2.55 -4.37 -40.44
N ALA A 9 -2.96 -3.17 -40.03
CA ALA A 9 -2.13 -1.96 -40.17
C ALA A 9 -2.53 -0.87 -39.16
N ARG A 10 -2.06 -0.98 -37.91
CA ARG A 10 -1.86 0.17 -37.02
C ARG A 10 -0.56 -0.02 -36.23
N PRO A 11 0.37 0.94 -36.26
CA PRO A 11 1.57 0.89 -35.42
C PRO A 11 1.23 1.22 -33.95
N PRO A 12 2.04 0.76 -32.98
CA PRO A 12 1.81 1.03 -31.56
C PRO A 12 2.12 2.49 -31.23
N GLU A 13 1.19 3.11 -30.50
CA GLU A 13 1.30 4.47 -29.97
C GLU A 13 2.31 4.47 -28.81
N VAL A 14 3.45 5.14 -29.01
CA VAL A 14 4.49 5.31 -27.99
C VAL A 14 4.04 6.40 -27.03
N LEU A 15 3.63 6.01 -25.82
CA LEU A 15 3.42 6.91 -24.69
C LEU A 15 4.80 7.31 -24.14
N SER A 16 5.21 8.55 -24.42
CA SER A 16 6.42 9.15 -23.85
C SER A 16 6.07 9.83 -22.52
N ASP A 17 6.45 9.22 -21.41
CA ASP A 17 6.45 9.89 -20.10
C ASP A 17 7.67 10.84 -20.00
N PRO A 18 7.52 12.05 -19.43
CA PRO A 18 8.63 12.97 -19.22
C PRO A 18 9.51 12.50 -18.05
N VAL A 19 10.78 12.25 -18.34
CA VAL A 19 11.84 11.97 -17.38
C VAL A 19 12.09 13.22 -16.52
N ALA A 20 11.95 13.07 -15.20
CA ALA A 20 12.50 13.98 -14.21
C ALA A 20 14.03 13.92 -14.28
N ILE A 21 14.66 15.08 -14.45
CA ILE A 21 16.11 15.24 -14.33
C ILE A 21 16.38 15.49 -12.85
N GLU A 22 16.88 14.46 -12.16
CA GLU A 22 17.51 14.61 -10.85
C GLU A 22 19.02 14.71 -11.06
N ASP A 23 19.56 15.88 -10.71
CA ASP A 23 20.99 16.15 -10.65
C ASP A 23 21.62 15.33 -9.52
N GLN A 24 22.63 14.51 -9.84
CA GLN A 24 23.60 14.03 -8.86
C GLN A 24 25.02 14.20 -9.39
N GLU A 25 25.63 15.29 -8.96
CA GLU A 25 27.08 15.47 -8.85
C GLU A 25 27.65 14.52 -7.77
N ARG A 26 28.61 13.67 -8.17
CA ARG A 26 29.74 13.04 -7.41
C ARG A 26 30.15 11.79 -8.21
N GLU A 27 31.40 11.40 -8.41
CA GLU A 27 32.74 11.80 -7.97
C GLU A 27 33.69 11.36 -9.11
N ARG A 28 34.68 12.19 -9.50
CA ARG A 28 35.81 11.75 -10.35
C ARG A 28 37.08 11.64 -9.50
N PRO A 29 37.89 10.58 -9.64
CA PRO A 29 39.25 10.58 -9.10
C PRO A 29 40.17 11.45 -9.94
N VAL A 30 41.12 12.07 -9.25
CA VAL A 30 42.16 12.97 -9.72
C VAL A 30 43.24 12.17 -10.47
N GLU A 31 43.54 12.57 -11.71
CA GLU A 31 44.82 12.26 -12.36
C GLU A 31 45.43 13.56 -12.94
N ASN A 32 46.71 13.77 -12.61
CA ASN A 32 47.51 14.94 -12.95
C ASN A 32 47.95 14.92 -14.43
N PRO A 33 48.21 16.10 -15.04
CA PRO A 33 48.52 16.20 -16.46
C PRO A 33 50.01 16.03 -16.75
N VAL A 34 50.33 15.37 -17.87
CA VAL A 34 51.64 15.47 -18.53
C VAL A 34 51.48 16.25 -19.83
N SER A 35 52.39 17.22 -19.98
CA SER A 35 52.50 18.22 -21.02
C SER A 35 52.95 17.68 -22.38
N THR A 36 52.40 18.27 -23.46
CA THR A 36 53.02 18.72 -24.73
C THR A 36 51.85 19.12 -25.65
N GLY A 37 51.75 20.22 -26.38
CA GLY A 37 52.71 21.19 -26.92
C GLY A 37 52.27 21.48 -28.37
N SER A 38 52.09 22.77 -28.70
CA SER A 38 52.03 23.38 -30.05
C SER A 38 50.67 23.55 -30.77
N GLY A 39 50.41 24.79 -31.21
CA GLY A 39 49.95 25.02 -32.60
C GLY A 39 48.57 25.63 -32.86
N GLY A 40 48.43 26.94 -32.63
CA GLY A 40 47.53 27.92 -33.27
C GLY A 40 46.31 27.53 -34.14
N ARG A 41 45.13 28.09 -33.80
CA ARG A 41 44.32 28.98 -34.68
C ARG A 41 43.13 29.55 -33.89
N LYS A 42 43.06 30.88 -33.75
CA LYS A 42 41.84 31.59 -33.29
C LYS A 42 40.73 31.37 -34.33
N ARG A 43 39.79 30.47 -34.05
CA ARG A 43 38.45 30.47 -34.68
C ARG A 43 37.44 30.84 -33.61
N ARG A 44 36.86 32.03 -33.76
CA ARG A 44 35.77 32.55 -32.95
C ARG A 44 34.52 31.75 -33.33
N ASN A 45 34.25 30.66 -32.62
CA ASN A 45 33.03 29.87 -32.77
C ASN A 45 32.05 30.31 -31.67
N THR A 46 31.00 31.04 -32.03
CA THR A 46 29.80 31.25 -31.22
C THR A 46 28.92 29.99 -31.32
N PRO A 47 28.75 29.17 -30.27
CA PRO A 47 27.93 27.95 -30.35
C PRO A 47 26.45 28.17 -30.02
N ASP A 48 26.04 29.39 -29.66
CA ASP A 48 24.74 29.58 -28.98
C ASP A 48 23.52 29.80 -29.89
N SER A 49 23.67 30.26 -31.14
CA SER A 49 22.48 30.65 -31.92
C SER A 49 21.70 29.48 -32.52
N THR A 50 22.36 28.43 -33.00
CA THR A 50 21.68 27.27 -33.62
C THR A 50 21.04 26.35 -32.59
N ALA A 51 21.69 26.16 -31.43
CA ALA A 51 21.12 25.40 -30.32
C ALA A 51 19.89 26.10 -29.71
N GLN A 52 19.92 27.44 -29.62
CA GLN A 52 18.78 28.23 -29.15
C GLN A 52 17.60 28.19 -30.13
N VAL A 53 17.85 28.31 -31.44
CA VAL A 53 16.80 28.23 -32.47
C VAL A 53 16.16 26.85 -32.49
N ILE A 54 16.95 25.76 -32.43
CA ILE A 54 16.41 24.39 -32.37
C ILE A 54 15.63 24.15 -31.07
N ALA A 55 16.07 24.72 -29.95
CA ALA A 55 15.35 24.63 -28.68
C ALA A 55 14.02 25.40 -28.68
N GLU A 56 13.95 26.56 -29.33
CA GLU A 56 12.71 27.32 -29.49
C GLU A 56 11.71 26.63 -30.43
N GLU A 57 12.19 26.05 -31.53
CA GLU A 57 11.36 25.34 -32.50
C GLU A 57 10.83 24.01 -31.92
N LEU A 58 11.64 23.32 -31.11
CA LEU A 58 11.22 22.13 -30.36
C LEU A 58 10.20 22.49 -29.27
N ARG A 59 10.39 23.60 -28.55
CA ARG A 59 9.42 24.11 -27.56
C ARG A 59 8.10 24.49 -28.21
N ALA A 60 8.12 25.10 -29.39
CA ALA A 60 6.93 25.47 -30.15
C ALA A 60 6.15 24.24 -30.64
N ASN A 61 6.85 23.23 -31.17
CA ASN A 61 6.21 22.00 -31.64
C ASN A 61 5.66 21.13 -30.50
N ILE A 62 6.34 21.08 -29.34
CA ILE A 62 5.82 20.42 -28.14
C ILE A 62 4.56 21.13 -27.63
N LYS A 63 4.56 22.48 -27.58
CA LYS A 63 3.37 23.25 -27.22
C LYS A 63 2.21 23.00 -28.18
N ALA A 64 2.45 23.01 -29.50
CA ALA A 64 1.41 22.78 -30.50
C ALA A 64 0.84 21.34 -30.43
N THR A 65 1.68 20.35 -30.15
CA THR A 65 1.28 18.94 -30.01
C THR A 65 0.51 18.70 -28.70
N PHE A 66 0.93 19.35 -27.61
CA PHE A 66 0.23 19.33 -26.33
C PHE A 66 -1.14 20.00 -26.44
N LEU A 67 -1.22 21.18 -27.05
CA LEU A 67 -2.48 21.90 -27.24
C LEU A 67 -3.46 21.12 -28.14
N ARG A 68 -2.97 20.42 -29.17
CA ARG A 68 -3.81 19.53 -30.00
C ARG A 68 -4.30 18.29 -29.25
N ARG A 69 -3.49 17.72 -28.36
CA ARG A 69 -3.87 16.56 -27.54
C ARG A 69 -4.86 16.94 -26.45
N VAL A 70 -4.72 18.14 -25.86
CA VAL A 70 -5.70 18.74 -24.94
C VAL A 70 -7.02 19.07 -25.65
N SER A 71 -6.99 19.59 -26.88
CA SER A 71 -8.21 19.87 -27.65
C SER A 71 -8.95 18.61 -28.09
N TYR A 72 -8.23 17.52 -28.39
CA TYR A 72 -8.86 16.24 -28.75
C TYR A 72 -9.52 15.57 -27.53
N PHE A 73 -8.88 15.64 -26.35
CA PHE A 73 -9.45 15.15 -25.09
C PHE A 73 -10.65 16.00 -24.62
N SER A 74 -10.69 17.27 -25.01
CA SER A 74 -11.82 18.20 -24.77
C SER A 74 -13.05 17.92 -25.64
N SER A 75 -12.91 17.25 -26.79
CA SER A 75 -14.01 17.11 -27.77
C SER A 75 -14.96 15.94 -27.49
N GLU A 76 -14.58 14.97 -26.65
CA GLU A 76 -15.43 13.83 -26.23
C GLU A 76 -15.94 13.96 -24.78
N ALA A 77 -15.68 15.09 -24.13
CA ALA A 77 -16.09 15.31 -22.75
C ALA A 77 -17.52 15.88 -22.69
N SER A 78 -18.45 15.06 -22.20
CA SER A 78 -19.77 15.50 -21.70
C SER A 78 -19.61 16.77 -20.85
N PRO A 79 -20.51 17.77 -20.97
CA PRO A 79 -20.42 19.08 -20.29
C PRO A 79 -20.27 18.99 -18.76
N SER A 80 -20.62 17.84 -18.16
CA SER A 80 -20.37 17.54 -16.75
C SER A 80 -18.87 17.50 -16.39
N ARG A 81 -17.98 16.99 -17.25
CA ARG A 81 -16.53 16.85 -16.96
C ARG A 81 -15.78 18.19 -16.92
N SER A 82 -16.25 19.18 -17.68
CA SER A 82 -15.68 20.54 -17.70
C SER A 82 -15.91 21.27 -16.38
N LEU A 83 -17.09 21.09 -15.78
CA LEU A 83 -17.43 21.64 -14.46
C LEU A 83 -16.57 21.05 -13.33
N TYR A 84 -16.24 19.75 -13.38
CA TYR A 84 -15.31 19.12 -12.43
C TYR A 84 -13.93 19.73 -12.48
N HIS A 85 -13.34 19.85 -13.67
CA HIS A 85 -11.99 20.41 -13.81
C HIS A 85 -11.93 21.90 -13.45
N CYS A 86 -13.01 22.66 -13.65
CA CYS A 86 -13.07 24.07 -13.32
C CYS A 86 -13.29 24.35 -11.81
N LEU A 87 -14.13 23.55 -11.13
CA LEU A 87 -14.36 23.67 -9.69
C LEU A 87 -13.15 23.25 -8.83
N ILE A 88 -12.31 22.38 -9.38
CA ILE A 88 -11.19 21.75 -8.66
C ILE A 88 -9.86 22.49 -8.96
N GLY A 89 -9.71 23.15 -10.12
CA GLY A 89 -8.44 23.75 -10.57
C GLY A 89 -7.91 25.03 -9.88
N ALA A 90 -8.46 25.46 -8.75
CA ALA A 90 -7.93 26.59 -7.97
C ALA A 90 -7.43 26.05 -6.63
N GLY A 91 -6.26 26.51 -6.13
CA GLY A 91 -5.47 25.99 -5.00
C GLY A 91 -6.15 25.75 -3.64
N TRP A 92 -7.48 25.80 -3.58
CA TRP A 92 -8.35 25.25 -2.56
C TRP A 92 -8.14 23.74 -2.33
N GLU A 93 -7.75 22.93 -3.32
CA GLU A 93 -7.55 21.48 -3.13
C GLU A 93 -6.62 21.16 -1.95
N LYS A 94 -5.43 21.77 -1.89
CA LYS A 94 -4.43 21.40 -0.87
C LYS A 94 -4.78 21.90 0.54
N LEU A 95 -5.38 23.09 0.65
CA LEU A 95 -5.86 23.63 1.93
C LEU A 95 -7.10 22.89 2.43
N PHE A 96 -8.01 22.57 1.51
CA PHE A 96 -9.19 21.74 1.77
C PHE A 96 -8.74 20.37 2.26
N GLU A 97 -7.92 19.64 1.50
CA GLU A 97 -7.39 18.32 1.88
C GLU A 97 -6.64 18.31 3.23
N GLY A 98 -5.79 19.32 3.47
CA GLY A 98 -5.11 19.48 4.75
C GLY A 98 -6.08 19.66 5.92
N SER A 99 -7.15 20.44 5.73
CA SER A 99 -8.18 20.63 6.75
C SER A 99 -8.97 19.34 7.03
N PHE A 100 -9.26 18.49 6.03
CA PHE A 100 -9.86 17.18 6.27
C PHE A 100 -8.96 16.29 7.10
N CYS A 101 -7.66 16.29 6.81
CA CYS A 101 -6.71 15.49 7.57
C CYS A 101 -6.71 15.88 9.05
N VAL A 102 -6.66 17.17 9.35
CA VAL A 102 -6.69 17.67 10.73
C VAL A 102 -7.96 17.24 11.44
N ILE A 103 -9.13 17.41 10.80
CA ILE A 103 -10.40 17.13 11.48
C ILE A 103 -10.65 15.61 11.61
N ILE A 104 -10.22 14.79 10.65
CA ILE A 104 -10.26 13.34 10.80
C ILE A 104 -9.29 12.87 11.89
N CYS A 105 -8.09 13.46 11.98
CA CYS A 105 -7.17 13.17 13.07
C CYS A 105 -7.78 13.55 14.44
N LEU A 106 -8.43 14.71 14.54
CA LEU A 106 -9.17 15.11 15.74
C LEU A 106 -10.33 14.14 16.05
N ASN A 107 -11.02 13.64 15.04
CA ASN A 107 -12.05 12.60 15.18
C ASN A 107 -11.44 11.26 15.64
N CYS A 108 -10.25 10.88 15.18
CA CYS A 108 -9.57 9.67 15.66
C CYS A 108 -9.12 9.82 17.12
N ILE A 109 -8.55 10.97 17.47
CA ILE A 109 -8.13 11.28 18.84
C ILE A 109 -9.34 11.26 19.78
N SER A 110 -10.45 11.84 19.36
CA SER A 110 -11.66 11.86 20.18
C SER A 110 -12.27 10.48 20.40
N ILE A 111 -12.23 9.59 19.40
CA ILE A 111 -12.63 8.18 19.56
C ILE A 111 -11.75 7.49 20.60
N GLY A 112 -10.44 7.75 20.55
CA GLY A 112 -9.50 7.21 21.54
C GLY A 112 -9.77 7.75 22.95
N LEU A 113 -10.08 9.05 23.07
CA LEU A 113 -10.46 9.68 24.34
C LEU A 113 -11.81 9.15 24.85
N GLU A 114 -12.78 8.96 23.96
CA GLU A 114 -14.08 8.37 24.29
C GLU A 114 -13.91 6.97 24.87
N ALA A 115 -13.15 6.11 24.20
CA ALA A 115 -12.82 4.78 24.71
C ALA A 115 -12.07 4.83 26.06
N HIS A 116 -11.15 5.78 26.24
CA HIS A 116 -10.40 5.93 27.50
C HIS A 116 -11.28 6.38 28.67
N TYR A 117 -12.14 7.39 28.46
CA TYR A 117 -12.98 7.96 29.50
C TYR A 117 -14.25 7.16 29.77
N GLU A 118 -14.75 6.40 28.80
CA GLU A 118 -15.82 5.41 29.00
C GLU A 118 -15.40 4.37 30.05
N VAL A 119 -14.15 3.88 29.98
CA VAL A 119 -13.60 2.92 30.94
C VAL A 119 -13.26 3.56 32.29
N LYS A 120 -12.77 4.81 32.31
CA LYS A 120 -12.17 5.42 33.51
C LYS A 120 -13.14 6.25 34.35
N THR A 121 -14.11 6.93 33.74
CA THR A 121 -14.97 7.92 34.41
C THR A 121 -16.45 7.81 34.02
N GLY A 122 -16.84 6.83 33.21
CA GLY A 122 -18.24 6.60 32.83
C GLY A 122 -18.81 7.63 31.84
N GLY A 123 -17.96 8.40 31.16
CA GLY A 123 -18.39 9.36 30.14
C GLY A 123 -17.37 10.47 29.85
N VAL A 124 -17.49 11.06 28.66
CA VAL A 124 -16.68 12.18 28.14
C VAL A 124 -17.43 13.50 28.38
N PRO A 125 -16.76 14.66 28.55
CA PRO A 125 -17.43 15.96 28.51
C PRO A 125 -18.30 16.14 27.24
N HIS A 126 -19.59 16.42 27.45
CA HIS A 126 -20.60 16.47 26.38
C HIS A 126 -20.28 17.46 25.25
N SER A 127 -19.65 18.60 25.54
CA SER A 127 -19.38 19.64 24.54
C SER A 127 -18.45 19.20 23.40
N LEU A 128 -17.45 18.36 23.69
CA LEU A 128 -16.53 17.85 22.69
C LEU A 128 -17.22 16.81 21.79
N VAL A 129 -17.98 15.91 22.42
CA VAL A 129 -18.72 14.84 21.72
C VAL A 129 -19.74 15.43 20.76
N ASP A 130 -20.49 16.45 21.19
CA ASP A 130 -21.50 17.11 20.36
C ASP A 130 -20.87 17.84 19.16
N PHE A 131 -19.77 18.56 19.37
CA PHE A 131 -19.03 19.22 18.30
C PHE A 131 -18.53 18.21 17.25
N LEU A 132 -17.96 17.10 17.70
CA LEU A 132 -17.45 16.05 16.81
C LEU A 132 -18.56 15.32 16.07
N ALA A 133 -19.71 15.11 16.71
CA ALA A 133 -20.89 14.55 16.06
C ALA A 133 -21.36 15.46 14.92
N ILE A 134 -21.44 16.77 15.15
CA ILE A 134 -21.78 17.76 14.11
C ILE A 134 -20.78 17.68 12.95
N CYS A 135 -19.48 17.67 13.25
CA CYS A 135 -18.45 17.50 12.24
C CYS A 135 -18.63 16.20 11.44
N GLU A 136 -18.95 15.08 12.09
CA GLU A 136 -19.17 13.80 11.43
C GLU A 136 -20.36 13.81 10.46
N HIS A 137 -21.45 14.51 10.81
CA HIS A 137 -22.58 14.72 9.89
C HIS A 137 -22.16 15.54 8.65
N ILE A 138 -21.40 16.64 8.86
CA ILE A 138 -20.92 17.50 7.78
C ILE A 138 -20.01 16.71 6.82
N PHE A 139 -19.06 15.94 7.35
CA PHE A 139 -18.15 15.14 6.51
C PHE A 139 -18.85 14.06 5.74
N THR A 140 -19.76 13.33 6.39
CA THR A 140 -20.54 12.30 5.72
C THR A 140 -21.33 12.92 4.57
N GLY A 141 -21.89 14.13 4.76
CA GLY A 141 -22.53 14.90 3.69
C GLY A 141 -21.57 15.23 2.53
N ILE A 142 -20.42 15.84 2.83
CA ILE A 142 -19.42 16.22 1.81
C ILE A 142 -18.96 15.01 1.00
N PHE A 143 -18.59 13.91 1.67
CA PHE A 143 -18.13 12.70 0.98
C PHE A 143 -19.24 12.02 0.18
N THR A 144 -20.48 12.11 0.63
CA THR A 144 -21.64 11.62 -0.12
C THR A 144 -21.82 12.39 -1.42
N VAL A 145 -21.74 13.73 -1.35
CA VAL A 145 -21.80 14.59 -2.53
C VAL A 145 -20.64 14.27 -3.47
N GLU A 146 -19.41 14.21 -2.95
CA GLU A 146 -18.22 13.84 -3.72
C GLU A 146 -18.38 12.48 -4.42
N LEU A 147 -18.91 11.48 -3.72
CA LEU A 147 -19.14 10.14 -4.27
C LEU A 147 -20.19 10.16 -5.39
N ILE A 148 -21.34 10.81 -5.18
CA ILE A 148 -22.40 10.95 -6.19
C ILE A 148 -21.83 11.60 -7.45
N LEU A 149 -21.08 12.67 -7.24
CA LEU A 149 -20.40 13.41 -8.28
C LEU A 149 -19.42 12.50 -9.06
N ARG A 150 -18.54 11.77 -8.37
CA ARG A 150 -17.62 10.80 -9.00
C ARG A 150 -18.34 9.69 -9.78
N ILE A 151 -19.44 9.15 -9.25
CA ILE A 151 -20.25 8.13 -9.93
C ILE A 151 -20.86 8.68 -11.22
N ARG A 152 -21.36 9.92 -11.21
CA ARG A 152 -21.92 10.58 -12.40
C ARG A 152 -20.86 10.87 -13.47
N ALA A 153 -19.63 11.20 -13.08
CA ALA A 153 -18.54 11.55 -14.00
C ALA A 153 -17.83 10.33 -14.61
N LEU A 154 -17.64 9.27 -13.83
CA LEU A 154 -16.87 8.07 -14.20
C LEU A 154 -17.77 6.90 -14.67
N GLY A 155 -19.06 6.93 -14.34
CA GLY A 155 -20.01 5.85 -14.59
C GLY A 155 -19.94 4.74 -13.52
N TYR A 156 -21.08 4.09 -13.27
CA TYR A 156 -21.22 3.05 -12.25
C TYR A 156 -20.33 1.82 -12.49
N HIS A 157 -20.06 1.48 -13.76
CA HIS A 157 -19.24 0.32 -14.11
C HIS A 157 -17.79 0.42 -13.59
N ARG A 158 -17.25 1.63 -13.39
CA ARG A 158 -15.90 1.83 -12.85
C ARG A 158 -15.79 1.60 -11.34
N PHE A 159 -16.91 1.51 -10.64
CA PHE A 159 -16.99 1.20 -9.21
C PHE A 159 -17.16 -0.30 -8.94
N TRP A 160 -17.34 -1.13 -9.97
CA TRP A 160 -17.36 -2.58 -9.78
C TRP A 160 -15.93 -3.13 -9.64
N PRO A 161 -15.67 -4.07 -8.71
CA PRO A 161 -14.33 -4.60 -8.43
C PRO A 161 -13.82 -5.59 -9.50
N THR A 162 -13.88 -5.22 -10.79
CA THR A 162 -13.36 -6.03 -11.91
C THR A 162 -11.84 -5.93 -12.06
N SER A 163 -11.22 -4.85 -11.57
CA SER A 163 -9.79 -4.55 -11.75
C SER A 163 -9.21 -3.89 -10.50
N SER A 164 -7.89 -4.02 -10.28
CA SER A 164 -7.18 -3.48 -9.11
C SER A 164 -7.35 -1.96 -8.96
N SER A 165 -7.40 -1.21 -10.06
CA SER A 165 -7.69 0.23 -10.02
C SER A 165 -9.12 0.55 -9.58
N ASN A 166 -10.07 -0.34 -9.86
CA ASN A 166 -11.48 -0.15 -9.55
C ASN A 166 -11.79 -0.59 -8.12
N LEU A 167 -11.00 -1.51 -7.55
CA LEU A 167 -11.12 -1.94 -6.16
C LEU A 167 -10.99 -0.75 -5.20
N TRP A 168 -10.08 0.18 -5.47
CA TRP A 168 -9.93 1.38 -4.64
C TRP A 168 -11.17 2.29 -4.68
N ASN A 169 -11.77 2.47 -5.86
CA ASN A 169 -13.00 3.25 -5.98
C ASN A 169 -14.18 2.55 -5.30
N PHE A 170 -14.23 1.22 -5.36
CA PHE A 170 -15.21 0.40 -4.66
C PHE A 170 -15.06 0.50 -3.14
N MET A 171 -13.83 0.40 -2.62
CA MET A 171 -13.53 0.58 -1.19
C MET A 171 -13.90 1.99 -0.72
N ASP A 172 -13.54 3.02 -1.48
CA ASP A 172 -13.94 4.40 -1.18
C ASP A 172 -15.46 4.54 -1.09
N ALA A 173 -16.20 3.95 -2.05
CA ALA A 173 -17.66 3.95 -2.03
C ALA A 173 -18.23 3.18 -0.83
N LEU A 174 -17.67 2.01 -0.50
CA LEU A 174 -18.07 1.20 0.66
C LEU A 174 -17.92 1.99 1.97
N ILE A 175 -16.81 2.71 2.13
CA ILE A 175 -16.55 3.52 3.31
C ILE A 175 -17.59 4.63 3.44
N VAL A 176 -17.90 5.35 2.37
CA VAL A 176 -18.92 6.43 2.39
C VAL A 176 -20.31 5.87 2.69
N VAL A 177 -20.70 4.75 2.04
CA VAL A 177 -21.97 4.08 2.30
C VAL A 177 -22.07 3.61 3.75
N SER A 178 -21.00 3.05 4.30
CA SER A 178 -20.95 2.67 5.71
C SER A 178 -21.20 3.89 6.61
N GLY A 179 -20.57 5.04 6.33
CA GLY A 179 -20.80 6.29 7.06
C GLY A 179 -22.27 6.72 7.03
N ILE A 180 -22.93 6.68 5.87
CA ILE A 180 -24.36 7.02 5.75
C ILE A 180 -25.22 6.09 6.63
N VAL A 181 -24.94 4.78 6.59
CA VAL A 181 -25.67 3.79 7.38
C VAL A 181 -25.54 4.08 8.88
N PHE A 182 -24.32 4.30 9.37
CA PHE A 182 -24.09 4.50 10.80
C PHE A 182 -24.54 5.85 11.32
N THR A 183 -24.28 6.92 10.56
CA THR A 183 -24.51 8.29 11.01
C THR A 183 -25.96 8.73 10.80
N TRP A 184 -26.64 8.26 9.75
CA TRP A 184 -28.00 8.71 9.41
C TRP A 184 -29.04 7.60 9.57
N ILE A 185 -28.80 6.40 9.03
CA ILE A 185 -29.84 5.35 8.98
C ILE A 185 -30.11 4.75 10.37
N ILE A 186 -29.07 4.35 11.11
CA ILE A 186 -29.24 3.69 12.42
C ILE A 186 -29.94 4.59 13.45
N PRO A 187 -29.58 5.87 13.63
CA PRO A 187 -30.29 6.75 14.57
C PRO A 187 -31.77 6.93 14.20
N ILE A 188 -32.09 7.05 12.91
CA ILE A 188 -33.47 7.15 12.42
C ILE A 188 -34.24 5.86 12.74
N LEU A 189 -33.62 4.70 12.51
CA LEU A 189 -34.23 3.40 12.78
C LEU A 189 -34.55 3.22 14.29
N LYS A 190 -33.64 3.70 15.15
CA LYS A 190 -33.85 3.73 16.61
C LYS A 190 -35.00 4.65 17.02
N LEU A 191 -35.14 5.81 16.37
CA LEU A 191 -36.27 6.73 16.61
C LEU A 191 -37.62 6.15 16.18
N LEU A 192 -37.62 5.25 15.19
CA LEU A 192 -38.81 4.53 14.73
C LEU A 192 -39.22 3.34 15.63
N GLY A 193 -38.53 3.12 16.75
CA GLY A 193 -38.86 2.07 17.72
C GLY A 193 -38.55 0.65 17.24
N LEU A 194 -37.78 0.51 16.16
CA LEU A 194 -37.24 -0.78 15.71
C LEU A 194 -35.96 -1.05 16.50
N ASP A 195 -36.11 -1.41 17.77
CA ASP A 195 -35.01 -1.81 18.64
C ASP A 195 -34.35 -3.07 18.07
N ALA A 196 -33.18 -2.91 17.46
CA ALA A 196 -32.32 -4.03 17.13
C ALA A 196 -31.78 -4.60 18.45
N ASP A 197 -31.96 -5.91 18.66
CA ASP A 197 -31.56 -6.62 19.88
C ASP A 197 -30.21 -6.15 20.43
N THR A 198 -30.08 -6.01 21.74
CA THR A 198 -28.87 -5.49 22.43
C THR A 198 -27.55 -6.19 22.05
N SER A 199 -27.60 -7.40 21.49
CA SER A 199 -26.45 -8.11 20.89
C SER A 199 -25.98 -7.48 19.58
N SER A 200 -26.91 -7.04 18.73
CA SER A 200 -26.63 -6.28 17.51
C SER A 200 -26.12 -4.87 17.81
N ALA A 201 -26.61 -4.23 18.88
CA ALA A 201 -26.10 -2.91 19.29
C ALA A 201 -24.59 -2.91 19.58
N ARG A 202 -24.04 -4.00 20.16
CA ARG A 202 -22.59 -4.16 20.40
C ARG A 202 -21.78 -4.37 19.13
N SER A 203 -22.28 -5.17 18.17
CA SER A 203 -21.61 -5.34 16.88
C SER A 203 -21.65 -4.06 16.03
N LEU A 204 -22.73 -3.28 16.12
CA LEU A 204 -22.84 -1.96 15.50
C LEU A 204 -21.83 -0.95 16.07
N THR A 205 -21.43 -1.08 17.35
CA THR A 205 -20.35 -0.26 17.93
C THR A 205 -19.00 -0.59 17.29
N ALA A 206 -18.67 -1.87 17.07
CA ALA A 206 -17.46 -2.24 16.35
C ALA A 206 -17.45 -1.71 14.91
N LEU A 207 -18.63 -1.62 14.27
CA LEU A 207 -18.73 -1.07 12.93
C LEU A 207 -18.49 0.46 12.88
N ARG A 208 -18.58 1.17 14.01
CA ARG A 208 -18.11 2.57 14.11
C ARG A 208 -16.60 2.70 13.89
N ALA A 209 -15.83 1.61 14.02
CA ALA A 209 -14.41 1.62 13.67
C ALA A 209 -14.20 1.70 12.14
N PHE A 210 -15.17 1.33 11.30
CA PHE A 210 -15.03 1.49 9.84
C PHE A 210 -14.87 2.95 9.42
N ARG A 211 -15.36 3.85 10.26
CA ARG A 211 -15.19 5.29 10.14
C ARG A 211 -13.70 5.70 10.13
N LEU A 212 -12.81 4.91 10.75
CA LEU A 212 -11.35 5.09 10.70
C LEU A 212 -10.77 4.79 9.31
N PHE A 213 -11.41 3.95 8.49
CA PHE A 213 -10.97 3.74 7.09
C PHE A 213 -11.11 5.00 6.24
N ARG A 214 -11.91 5.99 6.66
CA ARG A 214 -11.92 7.33 6.03
C ARG A 214 -10.54 8.00 6.10
N LEU A 215 -9.77 7.73 7.17
CA LEU A 215 -8.40 8.21 7.26
C LEU A 215 -7.54 7.58 6.17
N ALA A 216 -7.64 6.26 5.96
CA ALA A 216 -6.92 5.59 4.88
C ALA A 216 -7.29 6.15 3.49
N HIS A 217 -8.57 6.46 3.27
CA HIS A 217 -9.01 7.13 2.04
C HIS A 217 -8.35 8.50 1.83
N VAL A 218 -8.34 9.35 2.86
CA VAL A 218 -7.80 10.72 2.79
C VAL A 218 -6.27 10.72 2.71
N VAL A 219 -5.61 9.88 3.49
CA VAL A 219 -4.16 9.68 3.46
C VAL A 219 -3.68 9.26 2.07
N ARG A 220 -4.51 8.58 1.25
CA ARG A 220 -4.20 8.22 -0.15
C ARG A 220 -4.17 9.39 -1.13
N LYS A 221 -4.92 10.44 -0.85
CA LYS A 221 -5.08 11.57 -1.75
C LYS A 221 -4.03 12.66 -1.49
N ILE A 222 -3.53 12.73 -0.27
CA ILE A 222 -2.56 13.74 0.15
C ILE A 222 -1.16 13.38 -0.37
N GLU A 223 -0.57 14.29 -1.15
CA GLU A 223 0.78 14.15 -1.70
C GLU A 223 1.87 13.93 -0.62
N LEU A 224 1.69 14.49 0.59
CA LEU A 224 2.61 14.32 1.72
C LEU A 224 2.83 12.85 2.12
N PHE A 225 1.81 12.00 1.93
CA PHE A 225 1.88 10.58 2.30
C PHE A 225 2.23 9.67 1.12
N HIS A 226 2.65 10.24 -0.02
CA HIS A 226 3.01 9.45 -1.20
C HIS A 226 4.05 8.37 -0.87
N GLU A 227 5.07 8.70 -0.07
CA GLU A 227 6.10 7.76 0.37
C GLU A 227 5.52 6.58 1.16
N VAL A 228 4.56 6.84 2.05
CA VAL A 228 3.85 5.80 2.82
C VAL A 228 3.11 4.86 1.88
N TRP A 229 2.46 5.39 0.84
CA TRP A 229 1.75 4.55 -0.14
C TRP A 229 2.66 3.74 -1.03
N VAL A 230 3.83 4.28 -1.38
CA VAL A 230 4.86 3.52 -2.10
C VAL A 230 5.31 2.32 -1.24
N LEU A 231 5.56 2.54 0.06
CA LEU A 231 5.91 1.46 0.98
C LEU A 231 4.80 0.41 1.10
N VAL A 232 3.55 0.84 1.30
CA VAL A 232 2.39 -0.07 1.41
C VAL A 232 2.18 -0.88 0.14
N ARG A 233 2.35 -0.27 -1.05
CA ARG A 233 2.29 -0.99 -2.32
C ARG A 233 3.42 -2.02 -2.43
N GLY A 234 4.64 -1.65 -2.07
CA GLY A 234 5.77 -2.58 -2.03
C GLY A 234 5.55 -3.76 -1.07
N MET A 235 4.92 -3.52 0.08
CA MET A 235 4.50 -4.59 0.99
C MET A 235 3.39 -5.48 0.40
N SER A 236 2.44 -4.87 -0.31
CA SER A 236 1.35 -5.59 -0.97
C SER A 236 1.86 -6.57 -2.02
N ASP A 237 2.98 -6.28 -2.68
CA ASP A 237 3.57 -7.20 -3.65
C ASP A 237 4.08 -8.49 -2.99
N SER A 238 4.50 -8.41 -1.72
CA SER A 238 4.95 -9.56 -0.92
C SER A 238 3.82 -10.33 -0.24
N ILE A 239 2.57 -9.83 -0.30
CA ILE A 239 1.45 -10.40 0.46
C ILE A 239 1.15 -11.85 0.09
N ARG A 240 1.37 -12.22 -1.18
CA ARG A 240 1.14 -13.58 -1.67
C ARG A 240 2.08 -14.57 -1.00
N VAL A 241 3.37 -14.25 -0.91
CA VAL A 241 4.38 -15.11 -0.28
C VAL A 241 4.07 -15.23 1.22
N LEU A 242 3.82 -14.10 1.88
CA LEU A 242 3.46 -14.07 3.30
C LEU A 242 2.22 -14.92 3.61
N PHE A 243 1.18 -14.83 2.77
CA PHE A 243 -0.04 -15.62 2.93
C PHE A 243 0.23 -17.13 2.92
N TRP A 244 0.99 -17.62 1.94
CA TRP A 244 1.34 -19.04 1.88
C TRP A 244 2.22 -19.47 3.05
N THR A 245 3.12 -18.59 3.52
CA THR A 245 3.94 -18.91 4.68
C THR A 245 3.13 -18.98 5.97
N ILE A 246 2.18 -18.06 6.18
CA ILE A 246 1.26 -18.13 7.33
C ILE A 246 0.50 -19.45 7.30
N ILE A 247 0.06 -19.93 6.14
CA ILE A 247 -0.60 -21.24 6.00
C ILE A 247 0.34 -22.38 6.42
N VAL A 248 1.59 -22.37 5.97
CA VAL A 248 2.57 -23.42 6.33
C VAL A 248 2.86 -23.41 7.83
N ILE A 249 3.08 -22.24 8.43
CA ILE A 249 3.29 -22.09 9.88
C ILE A 249 2.06 -22.57 10.66
N PHE A 250 0.86 -22.19 10.20
CA PHE A 250 -0.40 -22.64 10.79
C PHE A 250 -0.54 -24.17 10.72
N LEU A 251 -0.25 -24.80 9.58
CA LEU A 251 -0.34 -26.25 9.42
C LEU A 251 0.65 -26.99 10.33
N ILE A 252 1.90 -26.54 10.40
CA ILE A 252 2.91 -27.12 11.30
C ILE A 252 2.47 -26.97 12.75
N THR A 253 1.99 -25.78 13.12
CA THR A 253 1.49 -25.51 14.48
C THR A 253 0.29 -26.37 14.81
N TYR A 254 -0.63 -26.60 13.87
CA TYR A 254 -1.76 -27.48 14.04
C TYR A 254 -1.33 -28.94 14.24
N ILE A 255 -0.39 -29.44 13.44
CA ILE A 255 0.14 -30.81 13.59
C ILE A 255 0.77 -30.98 14.98
N PHE A 256 1.63 -30.05 15.40
CA PHE A 256 2.24 -30.09 16.72
C PHE A 256 1.20 -29.92 17.83
N ALA A 257 0.21 -29.05 17.68
CA ALA A 257 -0.89 -28.88 18.62
C ALA A 257 -1.65 -30.19 18.87
N VAL A 258 -1.95 -30.96 17.82
CA VAL A 258 -2.60 -32.27 17.95
C VAL A 258 -1.69 -33.26 18.69
N PHE A 259 -0.39 -33.29 18.38
CA PHE A 259 0.57 -34.12 19.13
C PHE A 259 0.70 -33.70 20.60
N GLY A 260 0.78 -32.40 20.88
CA GLY A 260 0.82 -31.87 22.23
C GLY A 260 -0.46 -32.18 23.00
N LEU A 261 -1.63 -32.12 22.36
CA LEU A 261 -2.89 -32.51 23.00
C LEU A 261 -2.89 -33.99 23.39
N ALA A 262 -2.41 -34.86 22.48
CA ALA A 262 -2.36 -36.30 22.71
C ALA A 262 -1.32 -36.72 23.77
N LEU A 263 -0.16 -36.05 23.80
CA LEU A 263 0.97 -36.47 24.64
C LEU A 263 1.07 -35.68 25.96
N ILE A 264 0.88 -34.35 25.89
CA ILE A 264 1.08 -33.43 27.01
C ILE A 264 -0.24 -33.22 27.76
N SER A 265 -1.30 -32.79 27.08
CA SER A 265 -2.55 -32.41 27.74
C SER A 265 -3.23 -33.58 28.43
N LYS A 266 -3.16 -34.78 27.83
CA LYS A 266 -3.62 -36.01 28.49
C LYS A 266 -2.89 -36.26 29.81
N GLN A 267 -1.57 -36.10 29.83
CA GLN A 267 -0.77 -36.32 31.03
C GLN A 267 -1.00 -35.24 32.09
N ILE A 268 -1.18 -33.97 31.68
CA ILE A 268 -1.58 -32.88 32.59
C ILE A 268 -2.92 -33.20 33.26
N PHE A 269 -3.90 -33.68 32.49
CA PHE A 269 -5.21 -34.04 33.00
C PHE A 269 -5.15 -35.18 34.03
N GLU A 270 -4.32 -36.20 33.78
CA GLU A 270 -4.08 -37.29 34.72
C GLU A 270 -3.44 -36.79 36.03
N ILE A 271 -2.46 -35.87 35.94
CA ILE A 271 -1.82 -35.25 37.12
C ILE A 271 -2.82 -34.40 37.90
N SER A 272 -3.66 -33.62 37.20
CA SER A 272 -4.68 -32.77 37.80
C SER A 272 -5.72 -33.55 38.62
N GLN A 273 -6.00 -34.81 38.27
CA GLN A 273 -6.92 -35.66 39.02
C GLN A 273 -6.28 -36.37 40.22
N SER A 274 -4.95 -36.36 40.34
CA SER A 274 -4.29 -37.07 41.43
C SER A 274 -4.52 -36.40 42.79
N GLU A 275 -4.95 -37.20 43.77
CA GLU A 275 -5.35 -36.71 45.09
C GLU A 275 -4.16 -36.19 45.92
N SER A 276 -2.94 -36.60 45.56
CA SER A 276 -1.68 -36.32 46.27
C SER A 276 -1.07 -34.93 46.01
N LEU A 277 -1.68 -34.04 45.22
CA LEU A 277 -1.13 -32.69 45.00
C LEU A 277 -1.38 -31.75 46.17
N SER A 278 -0.32 -31.02 46.57
CA SER A 278 -0.43 -29.91 47.51
C SER A 278 -1.26 -28.75 46.93
N PRO A 279 -1.84 -27.87 47.76
CA PRO A 279 -2.67 -26.75 47.28
C PRO A 279 -1.96 -25.81 46.29
N ILE A 280 -0.65 -25.62 46.47
CA ILE A 280 0.16 -24.76 45.59
C ILE A 280 0.40 -25.42 44.23
N GLU A 281 0.64 -26.73 44.22
CA GLU A 281 0.84 -27.47 42.96
C GLU A 281 -0.44 -27.58 42.15
N ARG A 282 -1.60 -27.66 42.81
CA ARG A 282 -2.91 -27.64 42.12
C ARG A 282 -3.11 -26.34 41.35
N LEU A 283 -2.78 -25.18 41.95
CA LEU A 283 -2.84 -23.89 41.26
C LEU A 283 -1.91 -23.84 40.04
N GLN A 284 -0.70 -24.37 40.15
CA GLN A 284 0.26 -24.41 39.04
C GLN A 284 -0.21 -25.31 37.89
N VAL A 285 -0.83 -26.45 38.20
CA VAL A 285 -1.36 -27.37 37.20
C VAL A 285 -2.63 -26.81 36.54
N ASP A 286 -3.45 -26.07 37.28
CA ASP A 286 -4.63 -25.39 36.75
C ASP A 286 -4.24 -24.28 35.75
N GLU A 287 -3.24 -23.46 36.10
CA GLU A 287 -2.67 -22.48 35.17
C GLU A 287 -2.07 -23.15 33.92
N LEU A 288 -1.44 -24.31 34.09
CA LEU A 288 -0.91 -25.10 32.97
C LEU A 288 -2.02 -25.70 32.08
N SER A 289 -3.17 -26.02 32.68
CA SER A 289 -4.36 -26.46 31.97
C SER A 289 -4.86 -25.36 31.03
N ASP A 290 -4.82 -24.09 31.42
CA ASP A 290 -5.25 -22.99 30.54
C ASP A 290 -4.39 -22.88 29.26
N TYR A 291 -3.09 -23.20 29.33
CA TYR A 291 -2.19 -23.15 28.18
C TYR A 291 -2.32 -24.37 27.24
N PHE A 292 -2.62 -25.56 27.78
CA PHE A 292 -2.52 -26.82 27.05
C PHE A 292 -3.84 -27.58 26.91
N CYS A 293 -4.87 -27.24 27.68
CA CYS A 293 -6.16 -27.91 27.63
C CYS A 293 -7.03 -27.28 26.54
N GLY A 294 -7.27 -28.06 25.47
CA GLY A 294 -8.03 -27.63 24.31
C GLY A 294 -7.15 -27.21 23.13
N LEU A 295 -7.67 -27.45 21.93
CA LEU A 295 -6.93 -27.25 20.68
C LEU A 295 -6.56 -25.78 20.44
N GLY A 296 -7.48 -24.84 20.72
CA GLY A 296 -7.21 -23.41 20.55
C GLY A 296 -6.13 -22.89 21.50
N SER A 297 -6.18 -23.31 22.77
CA SER A 297 -5.22 -22.92 23.79
C SER A 297 -3.81 -23.42 23.47
N ILE A 298 -3.65 -24.69 23.11
CA ILE A 298 -2.32 -25.22 22.76
C ILE A 298 -1.79 -24.61 21.46
N MET A 299 -2.65 -24.32 20.49
CA MET A 299 -2.24 -23.59 19.28
C MET A 299 -1.76 -22.18 19.61
N TYR A 300 -2.45 -21.44 20.49
CA TYR A 300 -2.02 -20.12 20.96
C TYR A 300 -0.68 -20.20 21.70
N SER A 301 -0.52 -21.15 22.62
CA SER A 301 0.73 -21.39 23.35
C SER A 301 1.89 -21.74 22.41
N LEU A 302 1.66 -22.54 21.37
CA LEU A 302 2.68 -22.83 20.36
C LEU A 302 3.02 -21.60 19.50
N VAL A 303 2.03 -20.77 19.16
CA VAL A 303 2.27 -19.48 18.49
C VAL A 303 3.17 -18.58 19.35
N GLN A 304 2.92 -18.53 20.66
CA GLN A 304 3.75 -17.80 21.61
C GLN A 304 5.18 -18.37 21.70
N VAL A 305 5.34 -19.69 21.60
CA VAL A 305 6.66 -20.35 21.55
C VAL A 305 7.42 -20.04 20.25
N VAL A 306 6.78 -20.06 19.07
CA VAL A 306 7.45 -19.75 17.80
C VAL A 306 7.83 -18.26 17.69
N THR A 307 7.06 -17.36 18.29
CA THR A 307 7.44 -15.94 18.41
C THR A 307 8.54 -15.70 19.44
N LEU A 308 8.96 -16.74 20.15
CA LEU A 308 9.92 -16.72 21.28
C LEU A 308 9.46 -15.85 22.45
N ASP A 309 8.19 -15.41 22.45
CA ASP A 309 7.63 -14.61 23.54
C ASP A 309 7.36 -15.50 24.75
N SER A 310 7.96 -15.17 25.88
CA SER A 310 7.68 -15.82 27.17
C SER A 310 7.71 -17.37 27.17
N HIS A 311 8.38 -17.99 26.19
CA HIS A 311 8.43 -19.44 26.00
C HIS A 311 8.95 -20.19 27.25
N SER A 312 9.85 -19.56 28.01
CA SER A 312 10.36 -20.12 29.26
C SER A 312 9.32 -20.22 30.36
N VAL A 313 8.33 -19.31 30.39
CA VAL A 313 7.24 -19.32 31.38
C VAL A 313 6.33 -20.53 31.15
N ILE A 314 6.15 -20.92 29.89
CA ILE A 314 5.34 -22.08 29.50
C ILE A 314 6.13 -23.38 29.69
N MET A 315 7.38 -23.44 29.23
CA MET A 315 8.16 -24.67 29.18
C MET A 315 8.69 -25.11 30.54
N ARG A 316 9.15 -24.19 31.40
CA ARG A 316 9.75 -24.52 32.71
C ARG A 316 8.80 -25.25 33.66
N PRO A 317 7.57 -24.77 33.95
CA PRO A 317 6.65 -25.50 34.81
C PRO A 317 6.27 -26.85 34.19
N LEU A 318 6.13 -26.92 32.87
CA LEU A 318 5.81 -28.17 32.19
C LEU A 318 6.92 -29.23 32.31
N MET A 319 8.20 -28.83 32.23
CA MET A 319 9.35 -29.72 32.42
C MET A 319 9.44 -30.30 33.84
N LYS A 320 8.91 -29.59 34.86
CA LYS A 320 8.89 -30.08 36.25
C LYS A 320 7.99 -31.32 36.38
N TYR A 321 6.86 -31.32 35.69
CA TYR A 321 5.87 -32.41 35.75
C TYR A 321 6.08 -33.47 34.65
N ILE A 322 6.53 -33.04 33.47
CA ILE A 322 6.72 -33.87 32.29
C ILE A 322 8.15 -33.63 31.76
N PRO A 323 9.16 -34.35 32.28
CA PRO A 323 10.56 -34.08 31.96
C PRO A 323 10.93 -34.31 30.48
N TRP A 324 10.19 -35.11 29.72
CA TRP A 324 10.48 -35.34 28.29
C TRP A 324 9.95 -34.20 27.39
N SER A 325 9.13 -33.28 27.94
CA SER A 325 8.48 -32.20 27.18
C SER A 325 9.46 -31.21 26.52
N TRP A 326 10.67 -31.05 27.06
CA TRP A 326 11.69 -30.18 26.44
C TRP A 326 11.98 -30.60 25.00
N LEU A 327 12.04 -31.91 24.73
CA LEU A 327 12.33 -32.43 23.39
C LEU A 327 11.22 -32.04 22.40
N TYR A 328 9.96 -32.09 22.83
CA TYR A 328 8.81 -31.68 22.02
C TYR A 328 8.90 -30.20 21.60
N PHE A 329 9.16 -29.29 22.55
CA PHE A 329 9.24 -27.86 22.24
C PHE A 329 10.49 -27.50 21.45
N TYR A 330 11.66 -28.08 21.75
CA TYR A 330 12.86 -27.82 20.97
C TYR A 330 12.75 -28.39 19.55
N ALA A 331 12.10 -29.54 19.36
CA ALA A 331 11.81 -30.07 18.02
C ALA A 331 10.85 -29.15 17.24
N TYR A 332 9.76 -28.67 17.89
CA TYR A 332 8.85 -27.70 17.29
C TYR A 332 9.58 -26.40 16.93
N MET A 333 10.33 -25.84 17.87
CA MET A 333 11.06 -24.59 17.69
C MET A 333 12.10 -24.72 16.59
N ALA A 334 12.84 -25.83 16.51
CA ALA A 334 13.78 -26.06 15.42
C ALA A 334 13.07 -26.03 14.05
N ILE A 335 11.96 -26.76 13.90
CA ILE A 335 11.22 -26.80 12.63
C ILE A 335 10.60 -25.42 12.31
N ALA A 336 9.93 -24.80 13.28
CA ALA A 336 9.20 -23.55 13.08
C ALA A 336 10.16 -22.37 12.82
N VAL A 337 11.27 -22.29 13.55
CA VAL A 337 12.32 -21.28 13.32
C VAL A 337 13.02 -21.53 11.99
N LEU A 338 13.30 -22.77 11.59
CA LEU A 338 13.85 -23.04 10.25
C LEU A 338 12.90 -22.55 9.15
N VAL A 339 11.59 -22.81 9.28
CA VAL A 339 10.59 -22.30 8.32
C VAL A 339 10.55 -20.78 8.30
N LEU A 340 10.59 -20.13 9.47
CA LEU A 340 10.57 -18.68 9.59
C LEU A 340 11.85 -18.03 9.05
N MET A 341 13.02 -18.62 9.32
CA MET A 341 14.30 -18.16 8.76
C MET A 341 14.37 -18.38 7.25
N ASN A 342 13.83 -19.50 6.74
CA ASN A 342 13.72 -19.75 5.30
C ASN A 342 12.79 -18.76 4.62
N LEU A 343 11.71 -18.30 5.29
CA LEU A 343 10.87 -17.20 4.80
C LEU A 343 11.64 -15.89 4.72
N VAL A 344 12.29 -15.48 5.81
CA VAL A 344 13.06 -14.23 5.84
C VAL A 344 14.13 -14.25 4.76
N THR A 345 14.84 -15.37 4.61
CA THR A 345 15.83 -15.58 3.56
C THR A 345 15.19 -15.48 2.17
N ALA A 346 14.03 -16.11 1.94
CA ALA A 346 13.33 -16.04 0.67
C ALA A 346 12.92 -14.61 0.31
N ILE A 347 12.43 -13.81 1.27
CA ILE A 347 12.06 -12.40 1.05
C ILE A 347 13.30 -11.56 0.74
N ILE A 348 14.40 -11.75 1.47
CA ILE A 348 15.66 -11.04 1.22
C ILE A 348 16.20 -11.40 -0.17
N VAL A 349 16.14 -12.67 -0.56
CA VAL A 349 16.57 -13.14 -1.88
C VAL A 349 15.66 -12.59 -2.98
N GLU A 350 14.33 -12.63 -2.81
CA GLU A 350 13.39 -12.07 -3.78
C GLU A 350 13.64 -10.58 -3.98
N ASN A 351 13.86 -9.83 -2.90
CA ASN A 351 14.20 -8.42 -2.97
C ASN A 351 15.55 -8.18 -3.66
N ALA A 352 16.58 -8.97 -3.34
CA ALA A 352 17.89 -8.86 -3.98
C ALA A 352 17.84 -9.18 -5.48
N VAL A 353 17.13 -10.25 -5.87
CA VAL A 353 16.96 -10.68 -7.26
C VAL A 353 16.09 -9.68 -8.04
N SER A 354 15.01 -9.19 -7.44
CA SER A 354 14.14 -8.17 -8.03
C SER A 354 14.91 -6.87 -8.27
N ASN A 355 15.69 -6.41 -7.29
CA ASN A 355 16.53 -5.23 -7.44
C ASN A 355 17.58 -5.41 -8.55
N ALA A 356 18.25 -6.57 -8.62
CA ALA A 356 19.22 -6.87 -9.67
C ALA A 356 18.59 -6.87 -11.08
N ARG A 357 17.38 -7.44 -11.23
CA ARG A 357 16.64 -7.41 -12.50
C ARG A 357 16.24 -5.99 -12.90
N ASN A 358 15.75 -5.20 -11.95
CA ASN A 358 15.35 -3.81 -12.19
C ASN A 358 16.55 -2.96 -12.65
N ASP A 359 17.74 -3.20 -12.09
CA ASP A 359 18.96 -2.52 -12.50
C ASP A 359 19.41 -2.95 -13.91
N GLU A 360 19.32 -4.23 -14.25
CA GLU A 360 19.62 -4.72 -15.60
C GLU A 360 18.67 -4.09 -16.65
N GLU A 361 17.36 -4.06 -16.39
CA GLU A 361 16.40 -3.42 -17.28
C GLU A 361 16.67 -1.93 -17.45
N ARG A 362 17.05 -1.22 -16.38
CA ARG A 362 17.42 0.21 -16.45
C ARG A 362 18.64 0.40 -17.34
N GLN A 363 19.67 -0.45 -17.21
CA GLN A 363 20.86 -0.39 -18.05
C GLN A 363 20.55 -0.68 -19.52
N LEU A 364 19.67 -1.65 -19.81
CA LEU A 364 19.23 -1.95 -21.17
C LEU A 364 18.49 -0.76 -21.79
N ARG A 365 17.52 -0.18 -21.07
CA ARG A 365 16.80 1.02 -21.52
C ARG A 365 17.75 2.19 -21.80
N TYR A 366 18.76 2.40 -20.95
CA TYR A 366 19.77 3.43 -21.15
C TYR A 366 20.60 3.20 -22.44
N ARG A 367 21.02 1.95 -22.70
CA ARG A 367 21.75 1.61 -23.93
C ARG A 367 20.89 1.80 -25.19
N GLU A 368 19.61 1.44 -25.14
CA GLU A 368 18.69 1.65 -26.25
C GLU A 368 18.46 3.14 -26.54
N GLN A 369 18.30 3.96 -25.50
CA GLN A 369 18.17 5.40 -25.64
C GLN A 369 19.42 6.02 -26.28
N LYS A 370 20.61 5.61 -25.84
CA LYS A 370 21.88 6.08 -26.43
C LYS A 370 21.99 5.73 -27.92
N LYS A 371 21.68 4.48 -28.29
CA LYS A 371 21.63 4.05 -29.71
C LYS A 371 20.63 4.87 -30.52
N ARG A 372 19.44 5.17 -29.97
CA ARG A 372 18.44 6.01 -30.64
C ARG A 372 18.94 7.44 -30.85
N GLN A 373 19.62 8.03 -29.86
CA GLN A 373 20.22 9.37 -29.98
C GLN A 373 21.32 9.40 -31.05
N GLU A 374 22.20 8.40 -31.06
CA GLU A 374 23.26 8.26 -32.08
C GLU A 374 22.64 8.13 -33.48
N LEU A 375 21.59 7.31 -33.65
CA LEU A 375 20.90 7.14 -34.92
C LEU A 375 20.21 8.45 -35.39
N MET A 376 19.62 9.23 -34.47
CA MET A 376 19.03 10.53 -34.81
C MET A 376 20.09 11.56 -35.24
N GLY A 377 21.24 11.58 -34.56
CA GLY A 377 22.39 12.41 -34.96
C GLY A 377 22.91 12.07 -36.35
N LEU A 378 23.04 10.77 -36.67
CA LEU A 378 23.44 10.31 -38.01
C LEU A 378 22.43 10.71 -39.10
N LYS A 379 21.12 10.64 -38.81
CA LYS A 379 20.08 11.10 -39.76
C LYS A 379 20.14 12.61 -40.02
N GLN A 380 20.44 13.42 -39.00
CA GLN A 380 20.60 14.88 -39.18
C GLN A 380 21.82 15.22 -40.05
N LEU A 381 22.94 14.50 -39.86
CA LEU A 381 24.15 14.65 -40.67
C LEU A 381 23.91 14.21 -42.13
N GLY A 382 23.24 13.08 -42.34
CA GLY A 382 22.89 12.57 -43.67
C GLY A 382 21.90 13.48 -44.42
N GLY A 383 20.93 14.08 -43.72
CA GLY A 383 19.99 15.04 -44.29
C GLY A 383 20.68 16.32 -44.77
N SER A 384 21.58 16.91 -43.97
CA SER A 384 22.29 18.14 -44.33
C SER A 384 23.22 17.99 -45.54
N GLN A 385 23.83 16.81 -45.74
CA GLN A 385 24.67 16.59 -46.92
C GLN A 385 23.87 16.48 -48.23
N CYS A 386 22.66 15.92 -48.20
CA CYS A 386 21.80 15.88 -49.40
C CYS A 386 21.32 17.27 -49.82
N TYR A 387 21.04 18.19 -48.87
CA TYR A 387 20.66 19.56 -49.22
C TYR A 387 21.83 20.37 -49.78
N CYS A 388 23.07 20.13 -49.34
CA CYS A 388 24.23 20.85 -49.87
C CYS A 388 24.62 20.37 -51.29
N PHE A 389 24.40 19.09 -51.60
CA PHE A 389 24.69 18.54 -52.94
C PHE A 389 23.67 18.96 -54.01
N ILE A 390 22.41 19.20 -53.65
CA ILE A 390 21.36 19.62 -54.61
C ILE A 390 21.46 21.11 -54.96
N TYR A 391 22.07 21.94 -54.11
CA TYR A 391 22.27 23.38 -54.38
C TYR A 391 23.64 23.75 -54.98
N CYS A 392 24.48 22.75 -55.28
CA CYS A 392 25.82 22.97 -55.85
C CYS A 392 26.01 22.39 -57.27
N CYS A 393 24.96 21.76 -57.83
CA CYS A 393 24.81 21.49 -59.27
C CYS A 393 23.77 22.45 -59.83
#